data_AF-A0AAW5I9X8-F1
#
_entry.id   AF-A0AAW5I9X8-F1
#
_cell.length_a   1.000
_cell.length_b   1.000
_cell.length_c   1.000
_cell.angle_alpha   90.00
_cell.angle_beta   90.00
_cell.angle_gamma   90.00
#
_symmetry.space_group_name_H-M   'P 1'
#
loop_
_entity.id
_entity.type
_entity.pdbx_description
1 polymer ?
#
loop_
_entity_poly.entity_id
_entity_poly.type
_entity_poly.pdbx_seq_one_letter_code
_entity_poly.pdbx_strand_id
1 'polypeptide(L)'
;MMEKYEIQKLRELPIEKVAKEMGMKVEHHKALCPFHDDHHASLMFSKTKNSCRCYVCMRSSIGTIDLAMRYLGKDFPAACRWLAEEHQIQLEEDSSSEKSSSLGGSSGRGASSGSSSGGFSSGSSSGDSSSGDNSGKSSFDASRYARFFEHPWLNQAARRFLFEERKIDWRVVNWCRLTSWTDKKGINWLQIPYFDTDGRLIGIQNRNLDYKKKKSSSGGCSSEGNVSSEEKSPGEEKEQDAPRFRFPYGARCSIYNLPVVKRLKPGERLFITEGCSDCWAMLSAGHKAIAIPSATLLKPEDKQLLTNIGRLYQVEFHMFPDQDVPGESLFMQLREMLPQLVHHQLPPGCKDFSEYYLLGAAATSGSKEPKNK
;
A
#
# COMPACT_ATOMS: atom_id res chain seq x y z
N MET A 1 -11.71 20.35 6.84
CA MET A 1 -11.47 18.97 6.31
C MET A 1 -12.53 18.09 6.94
N MET A 2 -13.31 17.28 6.19
CA MET A 2 -14.42 16.51 6.79
C MET A 2 -13.90 15.47 7.80
N GLU A 3 -14.49 15.45 8.99
CA GLU A 3 -14.04 14.63 10.11
C GLU A 3 -14.35 13.14 9.92
N LYS A 4 -13.57 12.27 10.56
CA LYS A 4 -13.73 10.80 10.39
C LYS A 4 -15.12 10.33 10.79
N TYR A 5 -15.64 10.92 11.86
CA TYR A 5 -16.91 10.59 12.46
C TYR A 5 -18.09 10.98 11.56
N GLU A 6 -17.96 12.11 10.87
CA GLU A 6 -18.95 12.59 9.88
C GLU A 6 -19.01 11.64 8.68
N ILE A 7 -17.87 11.24 8.13
CA ILE A 7 -17.81 10.27 7.02
C ILE A 7 -18.42 8.92 7.45
N GLN A 8 -18.19 8.49 8.69
CA GLN A 8 -18.75 7.25 9.20
C GLN A 8 -20.28 7.33 9.33
N LYS A 9 -20.82 8.44 9.84
CA LYS A 9 -22.27 8.70 9.86
C LYS A 9 -22.89 8.58 8.46
N LEU A 10 -22.23 9.17 7.45
CA LEU A 10 -22.71 9.13 6.07
C LEU A 10 -22.68 7.70 5.48
N ARG A 11 -21.74 6.85 5.90
CA ARG A 11 -21.69 5.43 5.48
C ARG A 11 -22.76 4.57 6.15
N GLU A 12 -23.19 4.96 7.35
CA GLU A 12 -24.20 4.24 8.13
C GLU A 12 -25.64 4.62 7.72
N LEU A 13 -25.81 5.67 6.91
CA LEU A 13 -27.09 6.01 6.31
C LEU A 13 -27.69 4.81 5.56
N PRO A 14 -28.96 4.44 5.82
CA PRO A 14 -29.60 3.29 5.19
C PRO A 14 -29.61 3.42 3.66
N ILE A 15 -28.87 2.54 2.97
CA ILE A 15 -28.61 2.67 1.53
C ILE A 15 -29.89 2.65 0.69
N GLU A 16 -30.93 1.93 1.14
CA GLU A 16 -32.25 1.93 0.46
C GLU A 16 -32.98 3.26 0.59
N LYS A 17 -32.82 3.94 1.73
CA LYS A 17 -33.40 5.27 1.94
C LYS A 17 -32.72 6.28 1.01
N VAL A 18 -31.39 6.27 1.00
CA VAL A 18 -30.58 7.12 0.13
C VAL A 18 -30.92 6.88 -1.35
N ALA A 19 -31.05 5.61 -1.76
CA ALA A 19 -31.46 5.26 -3.13
C ALA A 19 -32.82 5.84 -3.51
N LYS A 20 -33.81 5.80 -2.61
CA LYS A 20 -35.14 6.38 -2.85
C LYS A 20 -35.10 7.91 -2.95
N GLU A 21 -34.32 8.58 -2.12
CA GLU A 21 -34.14 10.04 -2.16
C GLU A 21 -33.41 10.49 -3.43
N MET A 22 -32.52 9.65 -3.97
CA MET A 22 -31.96 9.84 -5.32
C MET A 22 -32.97 9.56 -6.45
N GLY A 23 -34.22 9.21 -6.15
CA GLY A 23 -35.27 8.96 -7.13
C GLY A 23 -35.32 7.54 -7.68
N MET A 24 -34.59 6.58 -7.08
CA MET A 24 -34.69 5.17 -7.46
C MET A 24 -35.99 4.55 -6.95
N LYS A 25 -36.67 3.79 -7.82
CA LYS A 25 -37.81 2.95 -7.42
C LYS A 25 -37.29 1.65 -6.80
N VAL A 26 -37.20 1.63 -5.47
CA VAL A 26 -36.74 0.46 -4.70
C VAL A 26 -37.93 -0.32 -4.15
N GLU A 27 -38.14 -1.53 -4.66
CA GLU A 27 -39.20 -2.47 -4.24
C GLU A 27 -38.59 -3.84 -3.89
N HIS A 28 -39.00 -4.43 -2.78
CA HIS A 28 -38.49 -5.75 -2.31
C HIS A 28 -36.95 -5.86 -2.34
N HIS A 29 -36.24 -4.80 -1.94
CA HIS A 29 -34.76 -4.70 -1.95
C HIS A 29 -34.15 -4.76 -3.36
N LYS A 30 -34.91 -4.40 -4.39
CA LYS A 30 -34.46 -4.39 -5.79
C LYS A 30 -34.84 -3.08 -6.48
N ALA A 31 -34.08 -2.69 -7.49
CA ALA A 31 -34.37 -1.58 -8.38
C ALA A 31 -33.82 -1.86 -9.79
N LEU A 32 -34.31 -1.11 -10.77
CA LEU A 32 -33.62 -0.99 -12.05
C LEU A 32 -32.27 -0.32 -11.82
N CYS A 33 -31.23 -0.88 -12.42
CA CYS A 33 -29.90 -0.31 -12.35
C CYS A 33 -29.83 0.97 -13.20
N PRO A 34 -29.40 2.11 -12.64
CA PRO A 34 -29.28 3.36 -13.39
C PRO A 34 -27.97 3.46 -14.21
N PHE A 35 -27.11 2.45 -14.14
CA PHE A 35 -25.75 2.50 -14.69
C PHE A 35 -25.61 1.74 -16.02
N HIS A 36 -26.69 1.12 -16.50
CA HIS A 36 -26.82 0.52 -17.82
C HIS A 36 -28.30 0.56 -18.22
N ASP A 37 -28.61 0.26 -19.47
CA ASP A 37 -30.00 0.16 -19.94
C ASP A 37 -30.65 -1.12 -19.38
N ASP A 38 -31.37 -0.96 -18.26
CA ASP A 38 -31.91 -2.07 -17.47
C ASP A 38 -33.43 -2.19 -17.65
N HIS A 39 -33.89 -3.37 -18.08
CA HIS A 39 -35.33 -3.66 -18.27
C HIS A 39 -35.89 -4.60 -17.18
N HIS A 40 -35.02 -5.23 -16.38
CA HIS A 40 -35.38 -6.08 -15.25
C HIS A 40 -34.55 -5.70 -14.03
N ALA A 41 -35.16 -5.64 -12.84
CA ALA A 41 -34.49 -5.15 -11.64
C ALA A 41 -33.22 -5.95 -11.29
N SER A 42 -32.06 -5.43 -11.68
CA SER A 42 -30.77 -6.09 -11.52
C SER A 42 -29.94 -5.54 -10.35
N LEU A 43 -30.32 -4.36 -9.82
CA LEU A 43 -29.70 -3.74 -8.65
C LEU A 43 -30.36 -4.25 -7.37
N MET A 44 -29.59 -4.98 -6.55
CA MET A 44 -30.07 -5.57 -5.30
C MET A 44 -29.45 -4.87 -4.09
N PHE A 45 -30.27 -4.61 -3.08
CA PHE A 45 -29.88 -3.99 -1.82
C PHE A 45 -29.78 -5.02 -0.69
N SER A 46 -28.78 -4.87 0.16
CA SER A 46 -28.59 -5.67 1.37
C SER A 46 -28.67 -4.77 2.60
N LYS A 47 -29.75 -4.91 3.38
CA LYS A 47 -29.93 -4.18 4.64
C LYS A 47 -28.85 -4.53 5.66
N THR A 48 -28.50 -5.81 5.79
CA THR A 48 -27.52 -6.29 6.77
C THR A 48 -26.12 -5.74 6.52
N LYS A 49 -25.72 -5.60 5.24
CA LYS A 49 -24.39 -5.12 4.86
C LYS A 49 -24.37 -3.63 4.50
N ASN A 50 -25.52 -2.95 4.58
CA ASN A 50 -25.75 -1.59 4.10
C ASN A 50 -25.08 -1.29 2.74
N SER A 51 -25.31 -2.18 1.76
CA SER A 51 -24.66 -2.11 0.44
C SER A 51 -25.62 -2.53 -0.66
N CYS A 52 -25.29 -2.16 -1.90
CA CYS A 52 -26.04 -2.57 -3.08
C CYS A 52 -25.10 -3.15 -4.14
N ARG A 53 -25.63 -4.02 -5.01
CA ARG A 53 -24.88 -4.60 -6.12
C ARG A 53 -25.81 -4.82 -7.31
N CYS A 54 -25.41 -4.33 -8.47
CA CYS A 54 -25.99 -4.76 -9.73
C CYS A 54 -25.30 -6.04 -10.21
N TYR A 55 -26.05 -7.10 -10.44
CA TYR A 55 -25.49 -8.38 -10.89
C TYR A 55 -25.04 -8.37 -12.36
N VAL A 56 -25.39 -7.33 -13.13
CA VAL A 56 -25.00 -7.16 -14.54
C VAL A 56 -23.73 -6.33 -14.65
N CYS A 57 -23.73 -5.08 -14.16
CA CYS A 57 -22.65 -4.13 -14.40
C CYS A 57 -21.68 -3.92 -13.23
N MET A 58 -21.94 -4.52 -12.05
CA MET A 58 -21.06 -4.39 -10.88
C MET A 58 -20.36 -5.69 -10.51
N ARG A 59 -19.03 -5.61 -10.40
CA ARG A 59 -18.17 -6.72 -9.94
C ARG A 59 -18.27 -6.96 -8.43
N SER A 60 -18.57 -5.93 -7.65
CA SER A 60 -18.67 -5.98 -6.19
C SER A 60 -19.81 -5.10 -5.68
N SER A 61 -20.25 -5.34 -4.45
CA SER A 61 -21.20 -4.45 -3.77
C SER A 61 -20.53 -3.13 -3.41
N ILE A 62 -21.31 -2.05 -3.45
CA ILE A 62 -20.89 -0.68 -3.13
C ILE A 62 -21.70 -0.13 -1.96
N GLY A 63 -21.12 0.76 -1.17
CA GLY A 63 -21.76 1.38 -0.01
C GLY A 63 -22.53 2.66 -0.36
N THR A 64 -23.12 3.30 0.66
CA THR A 64 -23.99 4.48 0.50
C THR A 64 -23.29 5.65 -0.22
N ILE A 65 -22.07 5.99 0.19
CA ILE A 65 -21.30 7.09 -0.44
C ILE A 65 -20.94 6.75 -1.88
N ASP A 66 -20.47 5.53 -2.14
CA ASP A 66 -20.08 5.10 -3.49
C ASP A 66 -21.28 5.08 -4.44
N LEU A 67 -22.46 4.70 -3.95
CA LEU A 67 -23.70 4.77 -4.71
C LEU A 67 -24.04 6.22 -5.07
N ALA A 68 -23.97 7.14 -4.11
CA ALA A 68 -24.23 8.57 -4.35
C ALA A 68 -23.22 9.19 -5.32
N MET A 69 -21.93 8.88 -5.17
CA MET A 69 -20.87 9.32 -6.10
C MET A 69 -21.18 8.86 -7.52
N ARG A 70 -21.50 7.58 -7.70
CA ARG A 70 -21.70 6.99 -9.03
C ARG A 70 -23.00 7.45 -9.69
N TYR A 71 -24.07 7.61 -8.90
CA TYR A 71 -25.38 8.05 -9.41
C TYR A 71 -25.40 9.54 -9.76
N LEU A 72 -24.80 10.38 -8.92
CA LEU A 72 -24.82 11.84 -9.11
C LEU A 72 -23.63 12.36 -9.94
N GLY A 73 -22.67 11.49 -10.28
CA GLY A 73 -21.44 11.89 -10.98
C GLY A 73 -20.56 12.84 -10.15
N LYS A 74 -20.61 12.73 -8.82
CA LYS A 74 -19.90 13.62 -7.88
C LYS A 74 -18.61 12.98 -7.36
N ASP A 75 -17.62 13.81 -7.08
CA ASP A 75 -16.43 13.39 -6.33
C ASP A 75 -16.78 13.10 -4.86
N PHE A 76 -15.84 12.53 -4.11
CA PHE A 76 -16.09 12.10 -2.73
C PHE A 76 -16.55 13.26 -1.82
N PRO A 77 -15.88 14.43 -1.77
CA PRO A 77 -16.33 15.54 -0.93
C PRO A 77 -17.70 16.10 -1.35
N ALA A 78 -18.01 16.18 -2.65
CA ALA A 78 -19.32 16.66 -3.11
C ALA A 78 -20.44 15.65 -2.84
N ALA A 79 -20.16 14.35 -2.94
CA ALA A 79 -21.12 13.32 -2.57
C ALA A 79 -21.40 13.29 -1.06
N CYS A 80 -20.36 13.47 -0.23
CA CYS A 80 -20.54 13.57 1.22
C CYS A 80 -21.35 14.80 1.64
N ARG A 81 -21.10 15.96 1.01
CA ARG A 81 -21.89 17.18 1.25
C ARG A 81 -23.35 16.98 0.85
N TRP A 82 -23.61 16.41 -0.33
CA TRP A 82 -24.97 16.10 -0.77
C TRP A 82 -25.69 15.15 0.21
N LEU A 83 -25.04 14.07 0.65
CA LEU A 83 -25.61 13.16 1.65
C LEU A 83 -25.87 13.86 2.98
N ALA A 84 -25.00 14.77 3.41
CA ALA A 84 -25.19 15.50 4.65
C ALA A 84 -26.35 16.50 4.58
N GLU A 85 -26.46 17.24 3.48
CA GLU A 85 -27.56 18.18 3.22
C GLU A 85 -28.91 17.46 3.17
N GLU A 86 -29.03 16.38 2.40
CA GLU A 86 -30.27 15.62 2.21
C GLU A 86 -30.74 14.93 3.51
N HIS A 87 -29.79 14.51 4.36
CA HIS A 87 -30.07 13.84 5.63
C HIS A 87 -29.97 14.74 6.87
N GLN A 88 -29.84 16.06 6.68
CA GLN A 88 -29.73 17.06 7.77
C GLN A 88 -28.61 16.75 8.78
N ILE A 89 -27.50 16.19 8.30
CA ILE A 89 -26.30 15.93 9.11
C ILE A 89 -25.45 17.20 9.08
N GLN A 90 -25.24 17.82 10.24
CA GLN A 90 -24.31 18.94 10.33
C GLN A 90 -22.88 18.44 10.11
N LEU A 91 -22.23 19.03 9.11
CA LEU A 91 -20.80 18.92 8.89
C LEU A 91 -20.16 20.19 9.45
N GLU A 92 -19.11 20.08 10.25
CA GLU A 92 -18.38 21.24 10.74
C GLU A 92 -17.64 21.91 9.56
N GLU A 93 -18.04 23.13 9.21
CA GLU A 93 -17.35 23.95 8.21
C GLU A 93 -16.22 24.76 8.87
N ASP A 94 -15.01 24.65 8.29
CA ASP A 94 -13.86 25.47 8.69
C ASP A 94 -14.19 26.96 8.47
N SER A 95 -14.28 27.72 9.56
CA SER A 95 -14.47 29.17 9.53
C SER A 95 -13.19 29.87 9.08
N SER A 96 -13.14 30.28 7.81
CA SER A 96 -12.32 31.41 7.35
C SER A 96 -13.06 32.23 6.27
N SER A 97 -13.80 33.22 6.76
CA SER A 97 -14.10 34.55 6.19
C SER A 97 -14.39 34.73 4.68
N GLU A 98 -15.68 34.87 4.39
CA GLU A 98 -16.39 35.98 3.69
C GLU A 98 -15.92 36.57 2.33
N LYS A 99 -16.84 36.44 1.36
CA LYS A 99 -17.44 37.44 0.44
C LYS A 99 -16.55 38.45 -0.32
N SER A 100 -16.71 38.46 -1.65
CA SER A 100 -17.51 39.50 -2.33
C SER A 100 -17.74 39.20 -3.83
N SER A 101 -19.00 39.40 -4.25
CA SER A 101 -19.52 39.92 -5.54
C SER A 101 -18.87 39.50 -6.87
N SER A 102 -19.53 38.97 -7.91
CA SER A 102 -20.77 39.31 -8.65
C SER A 102 -20.36 39.48 -10.13
N LEU A 103 -21.25 39.06 -11.05
CA LEU A 103 -21.25 39.30 -12.53
C LEU A 103 -20.34 38.37 -13.35
N GLY A 104 -20.74 37.71 -14.44
CA GLY A 104 -21.99 37.56 -15.22
C GLY A 104 -21.81 36.27 -16.07
N GLY A 105 -22.83 35.50 -16.42
CA GLY A 105 -23.80 35.83 -17.48
C GLY A 105 -23.27 35.45 -18.87
N SER A 106 -23.63 34.26 -19.39
CA SER A 106 -24.15 34.03 -20.77
C SER A 106 -24.02 32.56 -21.26
N SER A 107 -25.18 31.96 -21.50
CA SER A 107 -25.67 31.27 -22.72
C SER A 107 -24.70 30.67 -23.77
N GLY A 108 -25.01 29.42 -24.19
CA GLY A 108 -24.66 28.81 -25.49
C GLY A 108 -24.43 27.29 -25.39
N ARG A 109 -25.40 26.41 -25.65
CA ARG A 109 -25.80 25.77 -26.94
C ARG A 109 -24.65 25.12 -27.76
N GLY A 110 -24.82 23.82 -28.07
CA GLY A 110 -24.12 23.02 -29.11
C GLY A 110 -23.49 21.74 -28.52
N ALA A 111 -24.06 20.53 -28.59
CA ALA A 111 -24.39 19.65 -29.72
C ALA A 111 -23.16 19.02 -30.44
N SER A 112 -23.23 17.69 -30.60
CA SER A 112 -22.57 16.84 -31.62
C SER A 112 -21.11 16.41 -31.32
N SER A 113 -20.82 15.13 -31.01
CA SER A 113 -20.81 13.89 -31.81
C SER A 113 -19.55 13.68 -32.67
N GLY A 114 -18.96 12.48 -32.57
CA GLY A 114 -17.92 11.95 -33.49
C GLY A 114 -17.00 10.98 -32.72
N SER A 115 -17.30 9.69 -32.61
CA SER A 115 -17.20 8.61 -33.62
C SER A 115 -15.77 8.35 -34.11
N SER A 116 -15.21 7.22 -33.67
CA SER A 116 -14.16 6.44 -34.34
C SER A 116 -13.93 5.16 -33.53
N SER A 117 -13.75 3.96 -34.03
CA SER A 117 -13.99 3.25 -35.29
C SER A 117 -13.20 1.95 -35.16
N GLY A 118 -13.79 0.80 -35.53
CA GLY A 118 -13.09 -0.46 -35.80
C GLY A 118 -12.68 -1.26 -34.56
N GLY A 119 -12.83 -2.58 -34.51
CA GLY A 119 -13.22 -3.57 -35.51
C GLY A 119 -12.70 -4.94 -35.05
N PHE A 120 -13.28 -6.00 -35.66
CA PHE A 120 -12.78 -7.39 -35.81
C PHE A 120 -12.60 -8.23 -34.52
N SER A 121 -13.47 -9.25 -34.31
CA SER A 121 -13.25 -10.68 -34.66
C SER A 121 -12.32 -11.38 -33.64
N SER A 122 -12.51 -12.59 -33.12
CA SER A 122 -13.37 -13.74 -33.37
C SER A 122 -13.05 -14.79 -32.27
N GLY A 123 -14.05 -15.60 -31.87
CA GLY A 123 -14.08 -16.93 -31.20
C GLY A 123 -12.84 -17.59 -30.56
N SER A 124 -12.90 -18.71 -29.85
CA SER A 124 -13.92 -19.58 -29.26
C SER A 124 -13.12 -20.64 -28.48
N SER A 125 -13.61 -21.07 -27.30
CA SER A 125 -13.39 -22.40 -26.68
C SER A 125 -11.94 -22.76 -26.26
N SER A 126 -11.63 -23.52 -25.21
CA SER A 126 -12.36 -24.43 -24.31
C SER A 126 -11.35 -24.86 -23.24
N GLY A 127 -11.79 -25.24 -22.03
CA GLY A 127 -10.91 -25.86 -21.05
C GLY A 127 -11.45 -25.84 -19.63
N ASP A 128 -12.34 -26.78 -19.36
CA ASP A 128 -12.95 -27.11 -18.07
C ASP A 128 -11.92 -27.63 -17.03
N SER A 129 -12.35 -27.63 -15.76
CA SER A 129 -11.94 -28.52 -14.65
C SER A 129 -11.30 -27.84 -13.42
N SER A 130 -12.21 -27.48 -12.51
CA SER A 130 -12.36 -28.11 -11.18
C SER A 130 -11.38 -27.81 -10.03
N SER A 131 -12.00 -27.33 -8.95
CA SER A 131 -11.79 -27.75 -7.55
C SER A 131 -10.67 -27.10 -6.75
N GLY A 132 -11.09 -26.30 -5.76
CA GLY A 132 -10.22 -25.84 -4.68
C GLY A 132 -10.85 -24.72 -3.88
N ASP A 133 -12.04 -24.98 -3.33
CA ASP A 133 -12.74 -24.07 -2.42
C ASP A 133 -11.85 -23.80 -1.19
N ASN A 134 -11.38 -22.57 -1.04
CA ASN A 134 -10.60 -22.11 0.10
C ASN A 134 -11.16 -20.76 0.57
N SER A 135 -12.45 -20.76 0.86
CA SER A 135 -13.15 -19.63 1.46
C SER A 135 -12.68 -19.43 2.90
N GLY A 136 -11.88 -18.39 3.18
CA GLY A 136 -11.66 -17.97 4.57
C GLY A 136 -10.51 -17.02 4.89
N LYS A 137 -9.67 -16.61 3.93
CA LYS A 137 -8.68 -15.54 4.15
C LYS A 137 -8.88 -14.46 3.08
N SER A 138 -9.38 -13.28 3.45
CA SER A 138 -9.56 -12.23 2.45
C SER A 138 -8.20 -11.85 1.86
N SER A 139 -8.05 -12.04 0.55
CA SER A 139 -6.82 -11.74 -0.17
C SER A 139 -6.49 -10.24 -0.13
N PHE A 140 -5.22 -9.90 -0.28
CA PHE A 140 -4.79 -8.52 -0.41
C PHE A 140 -5.46 -7.88 -1.64
N ASP A 141 -6.27 -6.85 -1.40
CA ASP A 141 -6.93 -6.09 -2.45
C ASP A 141 -6.02 -4.94 -2.90
N ALA A 142 -5.18 -5.22 -3.89
CA ALA A 142 -4.25 -4.25 -4.47
C ALA A 142 -4.95 -3.02 -5.08
N SER A 143 -6.19 -3.17 -5.55
CA SER A 143 -6.93 -2.09 -6.23
C SER A 143 -7.21 -0.90 -5.33
N ARG A 144 -7.33 -1.13 -4.01
CA ARG A 144 -7.51 -0.07 -3.00
C ARG A 144 -6.31 0.83 -2.84
N TYR A 145 -5.13 0.37 -3.21
CA TYR A 145 -3.87 1.05 -2.94
C TYR A 145 -3.10 1.44 -4.20
N ALA A 146 -3.36 0.80 -5.34
CA ALA A 146 -2.60 0.99 -6.58
C ALA A 146 -2.42 2.47 -6.95
N ARG A 147 -3.49 3.27 -6.81
CA ARG A 147 -3.50 4.71 -7.15
C ARG A 147 -2.48 5.53 -6.35
N PHE A 148 -2.13 5.13 -5.13
CA PHE A 148 -1.13 5.84 -4.30
C PHE A 148 0.30 5.70 -4.84
N PHE A 149 0.54 4.72 -5.72
CA PHE A 149 1.85 4.43 -6.30
C PHE A 149 1.97 4.82 -7.77
N GLU A 150 0.88 5.31 -8.38
CA GLU A 150 0.89 5.89 -9.74
C GLU A 150 1.56 7.28 -9.73
N HIS A 151 1.28 8.06 -8.68
CA HIS A 151 1.86 9.38 -8.45
C HIS A 151 2.38 9.48 -7.00
N PRO A 152 3.56 8.87 -6.71
CA PRO A 152 4.11 8.85 -5.35
C PRO A 152 4.37 10.26 -4.83
N TRP A 153 4.06 10.48 -3.56
CA TRP A 153 4.25 11.76 -2.89
C TRP A 153 4.94 11.57 -1.55
N LEU A 154 5.93 12.42 -1.26
CA LEU A 154 6.69 12.37 0.00
C LEU A 154 6.46 13.63 0.84
N ASN A 155 6.07 13.42 2.11
CA ASN A 155 6.04 14.47 3.14
C ASN A 155 7.47 14.81 3.60
N GLN A 156 7.59 15.89 4.37
CA GLN A 156 8.91 16.39 4.80
C GLN A 156 9.69 15.36 5.65
N ALA A 157 9.01 14.61 6.51
CA ALA A 157 9.65 13.59 7.33
C ALA A 157 10.24 12.46 6.48
N ALA A 158 9.50 11.98 5.48
CA ALA A 158 9.98 10.95 4.55
C ALA A 158 11.14 11.45 3.68
N ARG A 159 11.09 12.71 3.22
CA ARG A 159 12.19 13.33 2.48
C ARG A 159 13.47 13.42 3.32
N ARG A 160 13.37 13.90 4.56
CA ARG A 160 14.50 13.93 5.50
C ARG A 160 15.08 12.53 5.71
N PHE A 161 14.23 11.56 6.05
CA PHE A 161 14.65 10.19 6.30
C PHE A 161 15.36 9.57 5.08
N LEU A 162 14.80 9.69 3.87
CA LEU A 162 15.34 9.07 2.66
C LEU A 162 16.58 9.81 2.14
N PHE A 163 16.51 11.13 2.01
CA PHE A 163 17.52 11.91 1.28
C PHE A 163 18.58 12.53 2.18
N GLU A 164 18.20 12.98 3.38
CA GLU A 164 19.15 13.64 4.28
C GLU A 164 19.86 12.62 5.16
N GLU A 165 19.11 11.73 5.82
CA GLU A 165 19.65 10.76 6.78
C GLU A 165 20.23 9.52 6.08
N ARG A 166 19.51 8.95 5.10
CA ARG A 166 19.90 7.70 4.43
C ARG A 166 20.61 7.90 3.09
N LYS A 167 20.69 9.13 2.58
CA LYS A 167 21.35 9.49 1.30
C LYS A 167 20.90 8.62 0.10
N ILE A 168 19.63 8.20 0.10
CA ILE A 168 19.08 7.36 -0.97
C ILE A 168 18.93 8.20 -2.25
N ASP A 169 19.31 7.64 -3.40
CA ASP A 169 19.16 8.33 -4.68
C ASP A 169 17.66 8.49 -5.03
N TRP A 170 17.24 9.69 -5.43
CA TRP A 170 15.84 9.97 -5.78
C TRP A 170 15.31 9.08 -6.91
N ARG A 171 16.18 8.62 -7.82
CA ARG A 171 15.81 7.69 -8.90
C ARG A 171 15.45 6.32 -8.34
N VAL A 172 16.09 5.89 -7.25
CA VAL A 172 15.78 4.65 -6.53
C VAL A 172 14.44 4.78 -5.82
N VAL A 173 14.20 5.89 -5.13
CA VAL A 173 12.90 6.19 -4.49
C VAL A 173 11.76 6.15 -5.52
N ASN A 174 11.96 6.77 -6.69
CA ASN A 174 11.01 6.74 -7.79
C ASN A 174 10.83 5.34 -8.41
N TRP A 175 11.93 4.60 -8.63
CA TRP A 175 11.90 3.22 -9.12
C TRP A 175 11.08 2.30 -8.20
N CYS A 176 11.31 2.43 -6.89
CA CYS A 176 10.62 1.68 -5.85
C CYS A 176 9.20 2.19 -5.58
N ARG A 177 8.79 3.32 -6.18
CA ARG A 177 7.48 3.97 -5.98
C ARG A 177 7.18 4.23 -4.50
N LEU A 178 8.19 4.65 -3.72
CA LEU A 178 7.98 4.95 -2.31
C LEU A 178 7.08 6.18 -2.17
N THR A 179 6.10 6.10 -1.28
CA THR A 179 5.19 7.21 -0.97
C THR A 179 5.07 7.35 0.53
N SER A 180 4.47 8.42 1.02
CA SER A 180 4.28 8.64 2.45
C SER A 180 2.96 9.31 2.75
N TRP A 181 2.52 9.18 4.00
CA TRP A 181 1.31 9.82 4.49
C TRP A 181 1.45 10.11 5.97
N THR A 182 0.71 11.10 6.45
CA THR A 182 0.62 11.43 7.88
C THR A 182 -0.74 11.00 8.39
N ASP A 183 -0.77 10.26 9.49
CA ASP A 183 -2.01 9.77 10.06
C ASP A 183 -2.71 10.83 10.92
N LYS A 184 -3.91 10.50 11.41
CA LYS A 184 -4.74 11.40 12.24
C LYS A 184 -4.08 11.78 13.57
N LYS A 185 -3.12 11.00 14.05
CA LYS A 185 -2.35 11.30 15.27
C LYS A 185 -1.09 12.10 14.96
N GLY A 186 -0.90 12.53 13.71
CA GLY A 186 0.29 13.26 13.27
C GLY A 186 1.50 12.36 13.00
N ILE A 187 1.34 11.03 13.01
CA ILE A 187 2.45 10.10 12.79
C ILE A 187 2.75 10.01 11.30
N ASN A 188 4.02 10.18 10.96
CA ASN A 188 4.53 10.13 9.61
C ASN A 188 4.88 8.69 9.23
N TRP A 189 4.22 8.17 8.20
CA TRP A 189 4.39 6.83 7.71
C TRP A 189 5.04 6.84 6.33
N LEU A 190 6.18 6.17 6.19
CA LEU A 190 6.74 5.80 4.90
C LEU A 190 6.07 4.51 4.41
N GLN A 191 5.43 4.57 3.26
CA GLN A 191 4.71 3.45 2.65
C GLN A 191 5.57 2.80 1.56
N ILE A 192 5.83 1.51 1.74
CA ILE A 192 6.77 0.70 0.98
C ILE A 192 5.97 -0.38 0.23
N PRO A 193 5.75 -0.22 -1.10
CA PRO A 193 5.02 -1.20 -1.89
C PRO A 193 5.87 -2.41 -2.25
N TYR A 194 5.27 -3.59 -2.22
CA TYR A 194 5.85 -4.84 -2.69
C TYR A 194 5.20 -5.21 -4.03
N PHE A 195 6.03 -5.42 -5.04
CA PHE A 195 5.59 -5.82 -6.38
C PHE A 195 6.10 -7.23 -6.69
N ASP A 196 5.32 -7.98 -7.48
CA ASP A 196 5.81 -9.19 -8.13
C ASP A 196 6.80 -8.86 -9.26
N THR A 197 7.36 -9.87 -9.91
CA THR A 197 8.27 -9.70 -11.06
C THR A 197 7.61 -8.98 -12.23
N ASP A 198 6.29 -9.03 -12.35
CA ASP A 198 5.51 -8.36 -13.37
C ASP A 198 5.18 -6.91 -13.06
N GLY A 199 5.48 -6.43 -11.85
CA GLY A 199 5.16 -5.08 -11.41
C GLY A 199 3.74 -4.92 -10.87
N ARG A 200 3.04 -6.02 -10.56
CA ARG A 200 1.74 -6.00 -9.88
C ARG A 200 1.95 -5.85 -8.38
N LEU A 201 1.17 -4.98 -7.74
CA LEU A 201 1.25 -4.73 -6.30
C LEU A 201 0.70 -5.95 -5.53
N ILE A 202 1.53 -6.54 -4.67
CA ILE A 202 1.19 -7.75 -3.88
C ILE A 202 1.20 -7.52 -2.37
N GLY A 203 1.76 -6.40 -1.90
CA GLY A 203 1.81 -6.07 -0.49
C GLY A 203 2.26 -4.65 -0.24
N ILE A 204 2.10 -4.20 1.00
CA ILE A 204 2.54 -2.88 1.46
C ILE A 204 3.06 -3.03 2.88
N GLN A 205 4.19 -2.42 3.17
CA GLN A 205 4.68 -2.20 4.52
C GLN A 205 4.67 -0.70 4.80
N ASN A 206 4.11 -0.28 5.94
CA ASN A 206 4.20 1.09 6.41
C ASN A 206 5.21 1.14 7.55
N ARG A 207 6.22 2.00 7.43
CA ARG A 207 7.21 2.26 8.47
C ARG A 207 6.89 3.57 9.16
N ASN A 208 6.77 3.53 10.48
CA ASN A 208 6.63 4.73 11.30
C ASN A 208 7.99 5.46 11.35
N LEU A 209 8.02 6.70 10.86
CA LEU A 209 9.22 7.55 10.85
C LEU A 209 9.46 8.26 12.18
N ASP A 210 8.43 8.37 13.02
CA ASP A 210 8.48 8.99 14.34
C ASP A 210 8.74 7.97 15.46
N TYR A 211 8.87 6.68 15.12
CA TYR A 211 9.08 5.61 16.08
C TYR A 211 10.40 5.78 16.84
N LYS A 212 10.31 5.94 18.16
CA LYS A 212 11.45 5.95 19.08
C LYS A 212 11.45 4.65 19.86
N LYS A 213 12.48 3.82 19.65
CA LYS A 213 12.67 2.60 20.46
C LYS A 213 12.87 3.05 21.91
N LYS A 214 11.92 2.71 22.79
CA LYS A 214 12.10 2.91 24.24
C LYS A 214 13.36 2.16 24.63
N LYS A 215 14.38 2.87 25.12
CA LYS A 215 15.56 2.23 25.70
C LYS A 215 15.08 1.50 26.95
N SER A 216 14.93 0.18 26.88
CA SER A 216 14.87 -0.64 28.08
C SER A 216 16.19 -0.38 28.81
N SER A 217 16.10 0.17 30.02
CA SER A 217 17.23 0.30 30.93
C SER A 217 17.98 -1.04 30.99
N SER A 218 19.21 -1.03 30.50
CA SER A 218 20.16 -2.12 30.64
C SER A 218 20.45 -2.35 32.12
N GLY A 219 19.86 -3.39 32.69
CA GLY A 219 20.21 -3.95 34.00
C GLY A 219 20.52 -5.43 33.80
N GLY A 220 21.66 -5.87 34.32
CA GLY A 220 22.36 -7.09 33.92
C GLY A 220 21.67 -8.43 34.21
N CYS A 221 22.27 -9.44 33.57
CA CYS A 221 22.15 -10.88 33.79
C CYS A 221 21.91 -11.28 35.26
N SER A 222 20.88 -12.08 35.52
CA SER A 222 20.91 -13.26 36.40
C SER A 222 19.63 -14.09 36.22
N SER A 223 19.82 -15.40 36.29
CA SER A 223 18.87 -16.50 36.15
C SER A 223 17.87 -16.63 37.30
N GLU A 224 16.87 -17.48 37.05
CA GLU A 224 15.90 -18.11 37.97
C GLU A 224 14.54 -17.40 38.15
N GLY A 225 13.48 -18.18 37.99
CA GLY A 225 12.11 -17.73 37.96
C GLY A 225 11.47 -17.63 39.33
N ASN A 226 10.37 -16.88 39.42
CA ASN A 226 9.15 -17.35 40.06
C ASN A 226 7.96 -16.46 39.67
N VAL A 227 6.78 -17.07 39.65
CA VAL A 227 5.47 -16.45 39.51
C VAL A 227 5.15 -15.66 40.78
N SER A 228 4.74 -14.40 40.64
CA SER A 228 3.87 -13.75 41.62
C SER A 228 3.00 -12.68 40.96
N SER A 229 1.70 -12.93 41.07
CA SER A 229 0.57 -12.06 40.83
C SER A 229 0.63 -10.81 41.72
N GLU A 230 0.59 -9.62 41.12
CA GLU A 230 0.20 -8.40 41.81
C GLU A 230 -0.65 -7.49 40.92
N GLU A 231 -1.48 -6.74 41.60
CA GLU A 231 -2.80 -6.29 41.21
C GLU A 231 -2.80 -5.08 40.27
N LYS A 232 -3.83 -5.03 39.43
CA LYS A 232 -4.00 -4.05 38.36
C LYS A 232 -4.76 -2.84 38.91
N SER A 233 -4.06 -1.75 39.23
CA SER A 233 -4.69 -0.45 39.48
C SER A 233 -5.38 0.06 38.21
N PRO A 234 -6.66 0.47 38.25
CA PRO A 234 -7.38 0.99 37.10
C PRO A 234 -7.20 2.51 37.02
N GLY A 235 -6.56 3.00 35.95
CA GLY A 235 -6.57 4.45 35.68
C GLY A 235 -5.29 5.05 35.11
N GLU A 236 -4.65 4.39 34.14
CA GLU A 236 -3.79 5.09 33.18
C GLU A 236 -4.09 4.51 31.80
N GLU A 237 -4.84 5.25 30.99
CA GLU A 237 -4.92 4.98 29.56
C GLU A 237 -3.51 5.16 28.98
N LYS A 238 -2.73 4.07 28.94
CA LYS A 238 -1.45 4.06 28.25
C LYS A 238 -1.72 4.41 26.79
N GLU A 239 -1.39 5.63 26.42
CA GLU A 239 -1.28 6.08 25.05
C GLU A 239 -0.40 5.06 24.31
N GLN A 240 -1.02 4.16 23.55
CA GLN A 240 -0.30 3.12 22.83
C GLN A 240 0.50 3.79 21.73
N ASP A 241 1.79 3.95 21.99
CA ASP A 241 2.79 4.41 21.04
C ASP A 241 2.70 3.55 19.76
N ALA A 242 2.67 4.20 18.60
CA ALA A 242 2.40 3.52 17.35
C ALA A 242 3.54 2.56 16.97
N PRO A 243 3.24 1.38 16.40
CA PRO A 243 4.26 0.37 16.12
C PRO A 243 5.26 0.86 15.07
N ARG A 244 6.49 0.32 15.11
CA ARG A 244 7.52 0.61 14.11
C ARG A 244 7.07 0.28 12.68
N PHE A 245 6.32 -0.81 12.52
CA PHE A 245 5.82 -1.27 11.22
C PHE A 245 4.33 -1.63 11.28
N ARG A 246 3.62 -1.38 10.17
CA ARG A 246 2.22 -1.73 9.97
C ARG A 246 1.97 -2.28 8.57
N PHE A 247 1.20 -3.36 8.48
CA PHE A 247 0.89 -4.05 7.22
C PHE A 247 -0.62 -4.05 6.99
N PRO A 248 -1.11 -3.74 5.78
CA PRO A 248 -2.51 -3.98 5.44
C PRO A 248 -2.87 -5.47 5.51
N TYR A 249 -4.13 -5.76 5.79
CA TYR A 249 -4.61 -7.13 5.87
C TYR A 249 -4.37 -7.87 4.53
N GLY A 250 -3.86 -9.09 4.63
CA GLY A 250 -3.58 -9.96 3.47
C GLY A 250 -2.28 -9.64 2.72
N ALA A 251 -1.59 -8.54 3.02
CA ALA A 251 -0.39 -8.12 2.30
C ALA A 251 0.71 -9.20 2.30
N ARG A 252 1.28 -9.49 1.12
CA ARG A 252 2.41 -10.40 0.97
C ARG A 252 3.71 -9.60 0.89
N CYS A 253 4.49 -9.62 1.97
CA CYS A 253 5.77 -8.92 2.08
C CYS A 253 6.93 -9.91 2.32
N SER A 254 7.16 -10.84 1.38
CA SER A 254 8.26 -11.83 1.46
C SER A 254 9.54 -11.29 0.83
N ILE A 255 9.57 -11.16 -0.50
CA ILE A 255 10.71 -10.62 -1.25
C ILE A 255 10.37 -9.22 -1.76
N TYR A 256 11.21 -8.25 -1.43
CA TYR A 256 11.10 -6.87 -1.89
C TYR A 256 11.87 -6.64 -3.20
N ASN A 257 11.40 -5.70 -4.02
CA ASN A 257 12.02 -5.25 -5.28
C ASN A 257 12.17 -6.33 -6.37
N LEU A 258 11.27 -7.32 -6.44
CA LEU A 258 11.25 -8.32 -7.52
C LEU A 258 11.23 -7.75 -8.95
N PRO A 259 10.67 -6.57 -9.26
CA PRO A 259 10.78 -5.98 -10.60
C PRO A 259 12.22 -5.81 -11.11
N VAL A 260 13.23 -5.77 -10.24
CA VAL A 260 14.64 -5.70 -10.63
C VAL A 260 15.07 -6.91 -11.48
N VAL A 261 14.40 -8.06 -11.30
CA VAL A 261 14.71 -9.31 -12.01
C VAL A 261 14.59 -9.13 -13.53
N LYS A 262 13.59 -8.38 -14.00
CA LYS A 262 13.41 -8.09 -15.43
C LYS A 262 14.54 -7.24 -16.04
N ARG A 263 15.40 -6.66 -15.21
CA ARG A 263 16.56 -5.87 -15.64
C ARG A 263 17.87 -6.64 -15.54
N LEU A 264 17.85 -7.89 -15.07
CA LEU A 264 19.05 -8.74 -14.99
C LEU A 264 19.51 -9.18 -16.38
N LYS A 265 20.82 -9.28 -16.54
CA LYS A 265 21.48 -9.91 -17.68
C LYS A 265 22.21 -11.18 -17.20
N PRO A 266 22.43 -12.16 -18.10
CA PRO A 266 23.22 -13.34 -17.78
C PRO A 266 24.57 -13.02 -17.13
N GLY A 267 24.89 -13.65 -16.01
CA GLY A 267 26.18 -13.51 -15.31
C GLY A 267 26.31 -12.26 -14.42
N GLU A 268 25.26 -11.46 -14.27
CA GLU A 268 25.32 -10.31 -13.36
C GLU A 268 25.19 -10.70 -11.88
N ARG A 269 25.61 -9.79 -11.01
CA ARG A 269 25.45 -9.93 -9.56
C ARG A 269 24.08 -9.45 -9.12
N LEU A 270 23.44 -10.23 -8.23
CA LEU A 270 22.22 -9.87 -7.53
C LEU A 270 22.46 -9.90 -6.03
N PHE A 271 22.30 -8.75 -5.38
CA PHE A 271 22.50 -8.62 -3.94
C PHE A 271 21.21 -8.91 -3.16
N ILE A 272 21.33 -9.64 -2.05
CA ILE A 272 20.27 -9.89 -1.08
C ILE A 272 20.59 -9.10 0.18
N THR A 273 19.59 -8.39 0.70
CA THR A 273 19.67 -7.67 1.98
C THR A 273 18.55 -8.10 2.92
N GLU A 274 18.69 -7.83 4.22
CA GLU A 274 17.61 -8.06 5.20
C GLU A 274 16.51 -7.00 5.08
N GLY A 275 16.91 -5.73 5.14
CA GLY A 275 16.00 -4.60 5.16
C GLY A 275 15.73 -4.01 3.77
N CYS A 276 14.55 -3.39 3.62
CA CYS A 276 14.27 -2.54 2.46
C CYS A 276 15.22 -1.33 2.40
N SER A 277 15.63 -0.79 3.56
CA SER A 277 16.57 0.33 3.62
C SER A 277 17.94 -0.01 3.05
N ASP A 278 18.48 -1.19 3.37
CA ASP A 278 19.73 -1.70 2.79
C ASP A 278 19.60 -1.97 1.30
N CYS A 279 18.46 -2.47 0.87
CA CYS A 279 18.16 -2.66 -0.55
C CYS A 279 18.18 -1.33 -1.31
N TRP A 280 17.57 -0.26 -0.76
CA TRP A 280 17.63 1.07 -1.37
C TRP A 280 19.06 1.63 -1.40
N ALA A 281 19.86 1.39 -0.37
CA ALA A 281 21.26 1.78 -0.32
C ALA A 281 22.09 1.04 -1.39
N MET A 282 21.92 -0.28 -1.53
CA MET A 282 22.52 -1.08 -2.60
C MET A 282 22.16 -0.56 -4.00
N LEU A 283 20.87 -0.29 -4.23
CA LEU A 283 20.41 0.28 -5.50
C LEU A 283 21.01 1.66 -5.76
N SER A 284 21.15 2.48 -4.72
CA SER A 284 21.76 3.82 -4.82
C SER A 284 23.27 3.75 -5.10
N ALA A 285 23.94 2.71 -4.59
CA ALA A 285 25.32 2.38 -4.93
C ALA A 285 25.49 1.78 -6.35
N GLY A 286 24.41 1.59 -7.10
CA GLY A 286 24.43 1.06 -8.46
C GLY A 286 24.35 -0.47 -8.55
N HIS A 287 24.06 -1.16 -7.45
CA HIS A 287 23.92 -2.61 -7.42
C HIS A 287 22.45 -3.04 -7.57
N LYS A 288 22.20 -4.11 -8.32
CA LYS A 288 20.86 -4.73 -8.37
C LYS A 288 20.65 -5.52 -7.09
N ALA A 289 19.56 -5.23 -6.38
CA ALA A 289 19.31 -5.82 -5.07
C ALA A 289 17.84 -6.17 -4.85
N ILE A 290 17.59 -7.18 -4.02
CA ILE A 290 16.30 -7.55 -3.43
C ILE A 290 16.45 -7.58 -1.90
N ALA A 291 15.33 -7.43 -1.17
CA ALA A 291 15.34 -7.61 0.29
C ALA A 291 14.52 -8.83 0.71
N ILE A 292 15.06 -9.61 1.64
CA ILE A 292 14.43 -10.77 2.27
C ILE A 292 14.58 -10.61 3.79
N PRO A 293 13.56 -10.12 4.51
CA PRO A 293 13.68 -9.83 5.94
C PRO A 293 13.90 -11.06 6.82
N SER A 294 13.44 -12.23 6.36
CA SER A 294 13.66 -13.50 7.03
C SER A 294 13.37 -14.66 6.08
N ALA A 295 14.19 -15.71 6.10
CA ALA A 295 13.95 -16.91 5.30
C ALA A 295 12.68 -17.66 5.76
N THR A 296 12.23 -17.45 7.00
CA THR A 296 10.97 -18.00 7.51
C THR A 296 9.73 -17.43 6.79
N LEU A 297 9.85 -16.25 6.18
CA LEU A 297 8.78 -15.62 5.39
C LEU A 297 8.73 -16.14 3.95
N LEU A 298 9.75 -16.87 3.50
CA LEU A 298 9.82 -17.40 2.14
C LEU A 298 8.94 -18.64 2.01
N LYS A 299 7.88 -18.50 1.22
CA LYS A 299 7.03 -19.63 0.83
C LYS A 299 7.75 -20.55 -0.16
N PRO A 300 7.31 -21.80 -0.34
CA PRO A 300 7.89 -22.69 -1.35
C PRO A 300 7.98 -22.05 -2.75
N GLU A 301 6.96 -21.29 -3.13
CA GLU A 301 6.95 -20.53 -4.40
C GLU A 301 8.06 -19.46 -4.47
N ASP A 302 8.32 -18.75 -3.36
CA ASP A 302 9.37 -17.73 -3.30
C ASP A 302 10.76 -18.37 -3.41
N LYS A 303 10.95 -19.54 -2.79
CA LYS A 303 12.20 -20.32 -2.88
C LYS A 303 12.45 -20.79 -4.31
N GLN A 304 11.43 -21.37 -4.95
CA GLN A 304 11.48 -21.77 -6.36
C GLN A 304 11.77 -20.58 -7.27
N LEU A 305 11.18 -19.42 -7.00
CA LEU A 305 11.46 -18.19 -7.75
C LEU A 305 12.95 -17.80 -7.67
N LEU A 306 13.55 -17.81 -6.48
CA LEU A 306 14.98 -17.52 -6.31
C LEU A 306 15.88 -18.50 -7.06
N THR A 307 15.60 -19.81 -6.97
CA THR A 307 16.32 -20.83 -7.73
C THR A 307 16.18 -20.63 -9.24
N ASN A 308 14.98 -20.28 -9.71
CA ASN A 308 14.73 -19.99 -11.13
C ASN A 308 15.47 -18.74 -11.60
N ILE A 309 15.53 -17.68 -10.78
CA ILE A 309 16.32 -16.47 -11.10
C ILE A 309 17.80 -16.84 -11.27
N GLY A 310 18.36 -17.60 -10.32
CA GLY A 310 19.74 -18.10 -10.39
C GLY A 310 20.02 -18.87 -11.67
N ARG A 311 19.14 -19.80 -12.02
CA ARG A 311 19.30 -20.65 -13.21
C ARG A 311 19.11 -19.89 -14.53
N LEU A 312 18.03 -19.11 -14.65
CA LEU A 312 17.67 -18.46 -15.92
C LEU A 312 18.62 -17.32 -16.29
N TYR A 313 19.03 -16.53 -15.29
CA TYR A 313 19.91 -15.40 -15.49
C TYR A 313 21.36 -15.69 -15.10
N GLN A 314 21.69 -16.93 -14.71
CA GLN A 314 23.05 -17.32 -14.31
C GLN A 314 23.68 -16.30 -13.35
N VAL A 315 22.88 -15.77 -12.42
CA VAL A 315 23.32 -14.68 -11.55
C VAL A 315 24.18 -15.21 -10.41
N GLU A 316 25.17 -14.41 -10.03
CA GLU A 316 25.89 -14.59 -8.79
C GLU A 316 25.09 -13.91 -7.68
N PHE A 317 24.69 -14.66 -6.66
CA PHE A 317 24.03 -14.08 -5.49
C PHE A 317 25.07 -13.60 -4.48
N HIS A 318 24.89 -12.39 -3.96
CA HIS A 318 25.77 -11.78 -2.95
C HIS A 318 24.95 -11.29 -1.76
N MET A 319 25.49 -11.35 -0.55
CA MET A 319 24.83 -10.81 0.64
C MET A 319 25.86 -10.18 1.57
N PHE A 320 25.52 -9.00 2.10
CA PHE A 320 26.15 -8.42 3.28
C PHE A 320 25.17 -8.60 4.43
N PRO A 321 25.32 -9.64 5.27
CA PRO A 321 24.45 -9.82 6.43
C PRO A 321 24.63 -8.66 7.41
N ASP A 322 23.58 -8.34 8.17
CA ASP A 322 23.74 -7.45 9.32
C ASP A 322 24.79 -8.04 10.27
N GLN A 323 25.57 -7.17 10.94
CA GLN A 323 26.55 -7.57 11.95
C GLN A 323 25.86 -7.99 13.27
N ASP A 324 24.94 -8.94 13.18
CA ASP A 324 24.24 -9.55 14.31
C ASP A 324 23.90 -11.03 14.03
N VAL A 325 23.50 -11.75 15.10
CA VAL A 325 23.18 -13.18 15.02
C VAL A 325 22.01 -13.47 14.06
N PRO A 326 20.91 -12.69 14.06
CA PRO A 326 19.85 -12.85 13.08
C PRO A 326 20.33 -12.76 11.63
N GLY A 327 21.19 -11.80 11.30
CA GLY A 327 21.69 -11.63 9.93
C GLY A 327 22.52 -12.81 9.44
N GLU A 328 23.45 -13.30 10.27
CA GLU A 328 24.23 -14.51 9.96
C GLU A 328 23.35 -15.75 9.85
N SER A 329 22.32 -15.87 10.70
CA SER A 329 21.36 -16.97 10.61
C SER A 329 20.58 -16.95 9.29
N LEU A 330 20.15 -15.76 8.84
CA LEU A 330 19.49 -15.61 7.54
C LEU A 330 20.41 -16.03 6.41
N PHE A 331 21.67 -15.59 6.42
CA PHE A 331 22.65 -15.97 5.40
C PHE A 331 22.78 -17.49 5.29
N MET A 332 22.95 -18.18 6.43
CA MET A 332 23.09 -19.64 6.45
C MET A 332 21.85 -20.33 5.87
N GLN A 333 20.65 -19.90 6.26
CA GLN A 333 19.38 -20.44 5.74
C GLN A 333 19.20 -20.21 4.23
N LEU A 334 19.62 -19.04 3.73
CA LEU A 334 19.58 -18.77 2.29
C LEU A 334 20.62 -19.60 1.54
N ARG A 335 21.81 -19.80 2.11
CA ARG A 335 22.89 -20.60 1.50
C ARG A 335 22.51 -22.07 1.33
N GLU A 336 21.67 -22.62 2.20
CA GLU A 336 21.12 -23.97 2.02
C GLU A 336 20.34 -24.10 0.69
N MET A 337 19.64 -23.04 0.29
CA MET A 337 18.82 -23.02 -0.93
C MET A 337 19.55 -22.43 -2.15
N LEU A 338 20.55 -21.59 -1.90
CA LEU A 338 21.39 -20.92 -2.88
C LEU A 338 22.86 -21.23 -2.54
N PRO A 339 23.39 -22.42 -2.89
CA PRO A 339 24.72 -22.85 -2.45
C PRO A 339 25.86 -21.94 -2.92
N GLN A 340 25.63 -21.18 -4.01
CA GLN A 340 26.58 -20.23 -4.58
C GLN A 340 26.45 -18.80 -3.99
N LEU A 341 25.65 -18.61 -2.93
CA LEU A 341 25.50 -17.32 -2.27
C LEU A 341 26.82 -16.88 -1.63
N VAL A 342 27.36 -15.76 -2.09
CA VAL A 342 28.61 -15.18 -1.61
C VAL A 342 28.36 -14.31 -0.37
N HIS A 343 29.04 -14.63 0.72
CA HIS A 343 29.09 -13.82 1.95
C HIS A 343 30.06 -12.65 1.78
N HIS A 344 29.66 -11.46 2.23
CA HIS A 344 30.53 -10.29 2.34
C HIS A 344 30.51 -9.76 3.77
N GLN A 345 31.70 -9.49 4.30
CA GLN A 345 31.84 -8.88 5.61
C GLN A 345 31.69 -7.35 5.51
N LEU A 346 30.80 -6.79 6.31
CA LEU A 346 30.70 -5.33 6.48
C LEU A 346 31.95 -4.78 7.19
N PRO A 347 32.40 -3.54 6.89
CA PRO A 347 33.51 -2.92 7.61
C PRO A 347 33.26 -2.82 9.12
N PRO A 348 34.31 -2.76 9.95
CA PRO A 348 34.16 -2.56 11.39
C PRO A 348 33.36 -1.29 11.70
N GLY A 349 32.38 -1.41 12.60
CA GLY A 349 31.54 -0.29 13.04
C GLY A 349 30.30 -0.03 12.19
N CYS A 350 30.06 -0.78 11.12
CA CYS A 350 28.82 -0.73 10.34
C CYS A 350 27.89 -1.87 10.75
N LYS A 351 26.72 -1.56 11.31
CA LYS A 351 25.72 -2.58 11.69
C LYS A 351 25.09 -3.23 10.46
N ASP A 352 24.74 -2.43 9.47
CA ASP A 352 24.03 -2.84 8.26
C ASP A 352 24.65 -2.19 7.01
N PHE A 353 24.24 -2.63 5.82
CA PHE A 353 24.79 -2.07 4.57
C PHE A 353 24.39 -0.60 4.39
N SER A 354 23.22 -0.19 4.88
CA SER A 354 22.81 1.21 4.83
C SER A 354 23.78 2.12 5.60
N GLU A 355 24.32 1.69 6.74
CA GLU A 355 25.37 2.42 7.47
C GLU A 355 26.68 2.45 6.69
N TYR A 356 27.09 1.32 6.10
CA TYR A 356 28.28 1.27 5.26
C TYR A 356 28.19 2.23 4.05
N TYR A 357 27.04 2.25 3.37
CA TYR A 357 26.78 3.14 2.25
C TYR A 357 26.94 4.61 2.62
N LEU A 358 26.55 5.02 3.84
CA LEU A 358 26.70 6.40 4.29
C LEU A 358 28.16 6.85 4.41
N LEU A 359 29.09 5.93 4.69
CA LEU A 359 30.52 6.25 4.72
C LEU A 359 31.06 6.65 3.33
N GLY A 360 30.54 6.05 2.26
CA GLY A 360 30.93 6.36 0.87
C GLY A 360 30.12 7.48 0.22
N ALA A 361 28.84 7.62 0.57
CA ALA A 361 27.92 8.59 -0.02
C ALA A 361 28.28 10.06 0.31
N ALA A 362 29.11 10.29 1.33
CA ALA A 362 29.66 11.62 1.63
C ALA A 362 30.51 12.20 0.47
N ALA A 363 30.97 11.38 -0.48
CA ALA A 363 31.84 11.80 -1.59
C ALA A 363 31.11 12.19 -2.90
N THR A 364 29.82 11.91 -3.06
CA THR A 364 29.10 12.03 -4.35
C THR A 364 27.82 12.90 -4.25
N SER A 365 27.91 14.14 -3.80
CA SER A 365 26.77 15.08 -3.81
C SER A 365 26.63 15.80 -5.17
N GLY A 366 25.87 15.23 -6.11
CA GLY A 366 25.73 15.82 -7.46
C GLY A 366 24.33 15.92 -8.07
N SER A 367 23.29 15.30 -7.50
CA SER A 367 21.96 15.28 -8.13
C SER A 367 20.95 16.10 -7.34
N LYS A 368 20.37 17.14 -7.96
CA LYS A 368 19.28 17.93 -7.35
C LYS A 368 18.02 17.07 -7.22
N GLU A 369 17.46 17.06 -6.01
CA GLU A 369 16.21 16.38 -5.71
C GLU A 369 15.04 16.99 -6.49
N PRO A 370 14.15 16.19 -7.10
CA PRO A 370 12.93 16.72 -7.71
C PRO A 370 11.92 17.18 -6.65
N LYS A 371 11.19 18.26 -6.96
CA LYS A 371 9.99 18.64 -6.21
C LYS A 371 8.88 17.63 -6.50
N ASN A 372 8.00 17.39 -5.53
CA ASN A 372 6.77 16.60 -5.75
C ASN A 372 6.07 17.16 -7.00
N LYS A 373 5.73 16.28 -7.95
CA LYS A 373 5.08 16.66 -9.21
C LYS A 373 3.58 16.85 -9.03
#